data_AF-A0A521DXY3-F1
#
_entry.id   AF-A0A521DXY3-F1
#
_cell.length_a   1.000
_cell.length_b   1.000
_cell.length_c   1.000
_cell.angle_alpha   90.00
_cell.angle_beta   90.00
_cell.angle_gamma   90.00
#
_symmetry.space_group_name_H-M   'P 1'
#
loop_
_entity.id
_entity.type
_entity.pdbx_description
1 polymer ?
#
loop_
_entity_poly.entity_id
_entity_poly.type
_entity_poly.pdbx_seq_one_letter_code
_entity_poly.pdbx_strand_id
1 'polypeptide(L)'
;MISGVWHKRRKEKLYLGRVLSQRKGEKKVTTGLILMGFLGVLTLGWVVIAQKGVGRMPSYLGVKQGHLAPCTSNGCVSTQVEGKGYMKPLTYKKSEQEVKSDLLSIIYSMDRARVVKEDDRYIHVEFMTPLLRLMDDVEFYIDSERKEVHFRSASRTRLLHSGANRKRMEEIRRRYLQRQ
;
A
#
# COMPACT_ATOMS: atom_id res chain seq x y z
N MET A 1 -64.31 -53.64 -10.45
CA MET A 1 -63.89 -52.31 -10.97
C MET A 1 -63.11 -51.45 -9.95
N ILE A 2 -62.56 -51.99 -8.85
CA ILE A 2 -61.94 -51.18 -7.76
C ILE A 2 -60.40 -51.16 -7.83
N SER A 3 -59.76 -52.16 -8.46
CA SER A 3 -58.29 -52.30 -8.55
C SER A 3 -57.61 -51.29 -9.48
N GLY A 4 -58.26 -50.90 -10.57
CA GLY A 4 -57.69 -49.96 -11.56
C GLY A 4 -57.55 -48.53 -11.03
N VAL A 5 -58.50 -48.07 -10.21
CA VAL A 5 -58.50 -46.73 -9.62
C VAL A 5 -57.37 -46.57 -8.60
N TRP A 6 -57.10 -47.62 -7.82
CA TRP A 6 -56.04 -47.62 -6.82
C TRP A 6 -54.65 -47.60 -7.46
N HIS A 7 -54.47 -48.36 -8.54
CA HIS A 7 -53.22 -48.39 -9.29
C HIS A 7 -52.93 -47.05 -10.00
N LYS A 8 -53.96 -46.39 -10.54
CA LYS A 8 -53.85 -45.06 -11.16
C LYS A 8 -53.41 -43.99 -10.13
N ARG A 9 -54.07 -43.93 -8.96
CA ARG A 9 -53.73 -42.97 -7.90
C ARG A 9 -52.31 -43.17 -7.35
N ARG A 10 -51.81 -44.42 -7.28
CA ARG A 10 -50.46 -44.73 -6.81
C ARG A 10 -49.39 -44.23 -7.80
N LYS A 11 -49.61 -44.41 -9.11
CA LYS A 11 -48.71 -43.89 -10.15
C LYS A 11 -48.68 -42.36 -10.16
N GLU A 12 -49.82 -41.72 -9.95
CA GLU A 12 -49.94 -40.26 -9.92
C GLU A 12 -49.20 -39.64 -8.71
N LYS A 13 -49.33 -40.22 -7.51
CA LYS A 13 -48.55 -39.80 -6.33
C LYS A 13 -47.04 -39.96 -6.52
N LEU A 14 -46.59 -41.06 -7.13
CA LEU A 14 -45.18 -41.29 -7.43
C LEU A 14 -44.64 -40.29 -8.46
N TYR A 15 -45.43 -39.99 -9.49
CA TYR A 15 -45.09 -38.99 -10.50
C TYR A 15 -44.96 -37.59 -9.88
N LEU A 16 -45.95 -37.17 -9.09
CA LEU A 16 -45.92 -35.89 -8.37
C LEU A 16 -44.74 -35.80 -7.42
N GLY A 17 -44.44 -36.85 -6.65
CA GLY A 17 -43.28 -36.91 -5.77
C GLY A 17 -41.95 -36.72 -6.52
N ARG A 18 -41.81 -37.34 -7.70
CA ARG A 18 -40.61 -37.20 -8.55
C ARG A 18 -40.49 -35.78 -9.13
N VAL A 19 -41.58 -35.19 -9.61
CA VAL A 19 -41.61 -33.82 -10.14
C VAL A 19 -41.27 -32.79 -9.04
N LEU A 20 -41.80 -32.96 -7.83
CA LEU A 20 -41.49 -32.08 -6.69
C LEU A 20 -40.04 -32.24 -6.20
N SER A 21 -39.51 -33.46 -6.21
CA SER A 21 -38.10 -33.74 -5.90
C SER A 21 -37.17 -33.06 -6.91
N GLN A 22 -37.47 -33.13 -8.21
CA GLN A 22 -36.69 -32.46 -9.25
C GLN A 22 -36.73 -30.93 -9.12
N ARG A 23 -37.92 -30.33 -8.95
CA ARG A 23 -38.03 -28.88 -8.70
C ARG A 23 -37.27 -28.41 -7.46
N LYS A 24 -37.20 -29.23 -6.40
CA LYS A 24 -36.46 -28.89 -5.17
C LYS A 24 -34.94 -28.97 -5.37
N GLY A 25 -34.47 -29.91 -6.18
CA GLY A 25 -33.06 -30.01 -6.59
C GLY A 25 -32.61 -28.84 -7.45
N GLU A 26 -33.40 -28.48 -8.47
CA GLU A 26 -33.12 -27.34 -9.36
C GLU A 26 -32.98 -26.03 -8.57
N LYS A 27 -33.93 -25.73 -7.67
CA LYS A 27 -33.89 -24.52 -6.82
C LYS A 27 -32.62 -24.47 -5.95
N LYS A 28 -32.20 -25.59 -5.35
CA LYS A 28 -30.97 -25.65 -4.54
C LYS A 28 -29.72 -25.39 -5.37
N VAL A 29 -29.66 -25.94 -6.58
CA VAL A 29 -28.54 -25.73 -7.51
C VAL A 29 -28.48 -24.27 -7.98
N THR A 30 -29.63 -23.65 -8.31
CA THR A 30 -29.67 -22.24 -8.70
C THR A 30 -29.28 -21.32 -7.54
N THR A 31 -29.78 -21.55 -6.33
CA THR A 31 -29.40 -20.76 -5.14
C THR A 31 -27.91 -20.88 -4.82
N GLY A 32 -27.32 -22.08 -4.95
CA GLY A 32 -25.88 -22.30 -4.75
C GLY A 32 -25.00 -21.57 -5.77
N LEU A 33 -25.38 -21.59 -7.05
CA LEU A 33 -24.68 -20.88 -8.13
C LEU A 33 -24.74 -19.34 -7.95
N ILE A 34 -25.89 -18.82 -7.52
CA ILE A 34 -26.05 -17.39 -7.22
C ILE A 34 -25.13 -16.97 -6.05
N LEU A 35 -25.08 -17.74 -4.95
CA LEU A 35 -24.20 -17.44 -3.81
C LEU A 35 -22.71 -17.50 -4.19
N MET A 36 -22.28 -18.47 -4.99
CA MET A 36 -20.89 -18.55 -5.48
C MET A 36 -20.55 -17.38 -6.42
N GLY A 37 -21.49 -16.95 -7.27
CA GLY A 37 -21.35 -15.76 -8.09
C GLY A 37 -21.18 -14.49 -7.26
N PHE A 38 -21.97 -14.31 -6.20
CA PHE A 38 -21.81 -13.18 -5.28
C PHE A 38 -20.49 -13.24 -4.50
N LEU A 39 -20.04 -14.41 -4.02
CA LEU A 39 -18.73 -14.55 -3.36
C LEU A 39 -17.56 -14.26 -4.32
N GLY A 40 -17.66 -14.70 -5.57
CA GLY A 40 -16.69 -14.43 -6.63
C GLY A 40 -16.62 -12.95 -6.99
N VAL A 41 -17.76 -12.27 -7.10
CA VAL A 41 -17.84 -10.82 -7.37
C VAL A 41 -17.34 -10.00 -6.18
N LEU A 42 -17.62 -10.42 -4.94
CA LEU A 42 -17.13 -9.75 -3.74
C LEU A 42 -15.61 -9.90 -3.56
N THR A 43 -15.04 -11.05 -3.90
CA THR A 43 -13.58 -11.27 -3.86
C THR A 43 -12.86 -10.53 -4.99
N LEU A 44 -13.35 -10.58 -6.24
CA LEU A 44 -12.79 -9.76 -7.33
C LEU A 44 -12.93 -8.26 -7.06
N GLY A 45 -14.06 -7.81 -6.52
CA GLY A 45 -14.27 -6.41 -6.14
C GLY A 45 -13.28 -5.95 -5.06
N TRP A 46 -12.98 -6.79 -4.08
CA TRP A 46 -11.95 -6.52 -3.07
C TRP A 46 -10.54 -6.39 -3.66
N VAL A 47 -10.17 -7.28 -4.58
CA VAL A 47 -8.86 -7.25 -5.25
C VAL A 47 -8.68 -5.97 -6.09
N VAL A 48 -9.71 -5.54 -6.82
CA VAL A 48 -9.66 -4.30 -7.64
C VAL A 48 -9.61 -3.04 -6.76
N ILE A 49 -10.30 -3.01 -5.63
CA ILE A 49 -10.25 -1.88 -4.69
C ILE A 49 -8.87 -1.77 -4.00
N ALA A 50 -8.19 -2.90 -3.77
CA ALA A 50 -6.86 -2.91 -3.17
C ALA A 50 -5.77 -2.26 -4.06
N GLN A 51 -5.93 -2.27 -5.38
CA GLN A 51 -4.94 -1.70 -6.31
C GLN A 51 -5.04 -0.18 -6.50
N LYS A 52 -6.13 0.47 -6.07
CA LYS A 52 -6.35 1.92 -6.26
C LYS A 52 -5.49 2.82 -5.35
N GLY A 53 -4.75 2.25 -4.39
CA GLY A 53 -3.94 2.99 -3.41
C GLY A 53 -2.51 3.33 -3.84
N VAL A 54 -2.06 2.87 -5.00
CA VAL A 54 -0.69 3.15 -5.49
C VAL A 54 -0.78 4.30 -6.49
N GLY A 55 -0.78 5.55 -5.99
CA GLY A 55 -0.62 6.71 -6.87
C GLY A 55 0.61 6.52 -7.77
N ARG A 56 0.56 6.95 -9.04
CA ARG A 56 1.70 6.76 -9.96
C ARG A 56 2.98 7.37 -9.37
N MET A 57 4.09 6.65 -9.49
CA MET A 57 5.40 7.13 -9.03
C MET A 57 5.75 8.42 -9.79
N PRO A 58 6.09 9.52 -9.11
CA PRO A 58 6.46 10.75 -9.78
C PRO A 58 7.78 10.61 -10.54
N SER A 59 7.79 10.99 -11.83
CA SER A 59 8.97 10.90 -12.70
C SER A 59 10.08 11.90 -12.38
N TYR A 60 9.80 12.89 -11.52
CA TYR A 60 10.76 13.93 -11.15
C TYR A 60 11.64 13.56 -9.95
N LEU A 61 11.39 12.42 -9.30
CA LEU A 61 12.21 11.92 -8.18
C LEU A 61 13.63 11.54 -8.65
N GLY A 62 14.54 11.42 -7.68
CA GLY A 62 15.95 11.14 -7.90
C GLY A 62 16.84 12.35 -7.62
N VAL A 63 18.15 12.09 -7.62
CA VAL A 63 19.18 13.14 -7.48
C VAL A 63 19.49 13.73 -8.85
N LYS A 64 19.41 15.07 -8.96
CA LYS A 64 19.78 15.82 -10.15
C LYS A 64 20.77 16.90 -9.73
N GLN A 65 21.99 16.85 -10.27
CA GLN A 65 23.06 17.81 -9.95
C GLN A 65 23.31 17.96 -8.44
N GLY A 66 23.30 16.85 -7.68
CA GLY A 66 23.50 16.87 -6.23
C GLY A 66 22.28 17.32 -5.41
N HIS A 67 21.13 17.57 -6.06
CA HIS A 67 19.91 17.98 -5.40
C HIS A 67 18.81 16.93 -5.50
N LEU A 68 18.09 16.71 -4.41
CA LEU A 68 16.85 15.97 -4.39
C LEU A 68 15.74 16.76 -5.10
N ALA A 69 14.63 16.09 -5.40
CA ALA A 69 13.47 16.74 -6.00
C ALA A 69 13.02 17.98 -5.19
N PRO A 70 12.47 19.02 -5.83
CA PRO A 70 11.97 20.19 -5.12
C PRO A 70 10.88 19.86 -4.09
N CYS A 71 10.85 20.63 -3.00
CA CYS A 71 9.90 20.50 -1.90
C CYS A 71 8.81 21.58 -2.00
N THR A 72 7.83 21.37 -2.90
CA THR A 72 6.86 22.42 -3.26
C THR A 72 5.46 22.24 -2.63
N SER A 73 5.21 21.13 -1.94
CA SER A 73 3.89 20.82 -1.39
C SER A 73 3.77 21.21 0.08
N ASN A 74 2.55 21.53 0.51
CA ASN A 74 2.24 21.77 1.91
C ASN A 74 2.59 20.54 2.75
N GLY A 75 3.42 20.71 3.78
CA GLY A 75 3.84 19.61 4.66
C GLY A 75 4.97 18.75 4.10
N CYS A 76 5.52 19.08 2.94
CA CYS A 76 6.82 18.55 2.53
C CYS A 76 7.92 19.04 3.50
N VAL A 77 8.91 18.18 3.74
CA VAL A 77 10.16 18.56 4.41
C VAL A 77 11.36 18.17 3.57
N SER A 78 12.41 18.98 3.63
CA SER A 78 13.65 18.75 2.90
C SER A 78 14.84 19.40 3.61
N THR A 79 16.02 18.85 3.41
CA THR A 79 17.28 19.45 3.84
C THR A 79 17.81 20.50 2.86
N GLN A 80 17.23 20.59 1.66
CA GLN A 80 17.66 21.46 0.57
C GLN A 80 16.56 22.45 0.16
N VAL A 81 15.78 22.93 1.14
CA VAL A 81 14.76 23.96 0.96
C VAL A 81 14.99 25.10 1.95
N GLU A 82 14.64 26.31 1.56
CA GLU A 82 14.69 27.47 2.44
C GLU A 82 13.35 27.64 3.19
N GLY A 83 13.43 28.09 4.44
CA GLY A 83 12.24 28.44 5.24
C GLY A 83 11.37 27.25 5.65
N LYS A 84 10.06 27.36 5.39
CA LYS A 84 9.07 26.39 5.88
C LYS A 84 9.28 25.02 5.24
N GLY A 85 9.50 24.00 6.07
CA GLY A 85 9.78 22.63 5.61
C GLY A 85 11.25 22.25 5.71
N TYR A 86 12.15 23.21 5.97
CA TYR A 86 13.55 22.90 6.24
C TYR A 86 13.73 21.95 7.44
N MET A 87 14.70 21.05 7.31
CA MET A 87 15.24 20.21 8.37
C MET A 87 16.76 20.07 8.20
N LYS A 88 17.48 19.91 9.31
CA LYS A 88 18.94 19.75 9.27
C LYS A 88 19.32 18.39 8.63
N PRO A 89 20.32 18.33 7.73
CA PRO A 89 20.85 17.07 7.20
C PRO A 89 21.44 16.19 8.30
N LEU A 90 21.61 14.90 8.00
CA LEU A 90 22.29 13.95 8.89
C LEU A 90 23.78 13.98 8.57
N THR A 91 24.64 14.34 9.51
CA THR A 91 26.10 14.26 9.31
C THR A 91 26.58 12.84 9.56
N TYR A 92 27.71 12.43 8.99
CA TYR A 92 28.28 11.11 9.26
C TYR A 92 29.81 11.11 9.28
N LYS A 93 30.40 10.16 10.03
CA LYS A 93 31.87 9.98 10.15
C LYS A 93 32.36 8.60 9.68
N LYS A 94 31.44 7.70 9.35
CA LYS A 94 31.68 6.32 8.92
C LYS A 94 31.63 6.17 7.40
N SER A 95 31.83 4.96 6.88
CA SER A 95 31.75 4.73 5.44
C SER A 95 30.33 4.94 4.90
N GLU A 96 30.21 5.29 3.62
CA GLU A 96 28.91 5.50 2.96
C GLU A 96 28.05 4.23 2.98
N GLN A 97 28.71 3.07 2.90
CA GLN A 97 28.09 1.76 3.00
C GLN A 97 27.47 1.53 4.38
N GLU A 98 28.17 1.89 5.46
CA GLU A 98 27.61 1.82 6.82
C GLU A 98 26.47 2.81 7.02
N VAL A 99 26.59 4.03 6.49
CA VAL A 99 25.50 5.02 6.50
C VAL A 99 24.25 4.48 5.81
N LYS A 100 24.42 3.93 4.60
CA LYS A 100 23.32 3.32 3.83
C LYS A 100 22.70 2.15 4.58
N SER A 101 23.52 1.25 5.11
CA SER A 101 23.09 0.08 5.88
C SER A 101 22.24 0.48 7.10
N ASP A 102 22.68 1.51 7.84
CA ASP A 102 21.92 1.99 8.99
C ASP A 102 20.60 2.65 8.62
N LEU A 103 20.58 3.45 7.56
CA LEU A 103 19.34 4.02 7.05
C LEU A 103 18.36 2.91 6.66
N LEU A 104 18.82 1.93 5.88
CA LEU A 104 17.99 0.79 5.45
C LEU A 104 17.47 -0.01 6.65
N SER A 105 18.33 -0.33 7.61
CA SER A 105 17.93 -1.04 8.83
C SER A 105 16.85 -0.27 9.61
N ILE A 106 16.99 1.06 9.73
CA ILE A 106 15.96 1.90 10.33
C ILE A 106 14.67 1.84 9.52
N ILE A 107 14.74 2.04 8.20
CA ILE A 107 13.58 2.06 7.29
C ILE A 107 12.82 0.73 7.34
N TYR A 108 13.52 -0.40 7.27
CA TYR A 108 12.91 -1.73 7.32
C TYR A 108 12.24 -2.04 8.68
N SER A 109 12.65 -1.36 9.75
CA SER A 109 12.01 -1.46 11.07
C SER A 109 10.78 -0.56 11.24
N MET A 110 10.42 0.23 10.22
CA MET A 110 9.27 1.15 10.29
C MET A 110 8.05 0.56 9.58
N ASP A 111 6.89 0.71 10.21
CA ASP A 111 5.64 0.26 9.64
C ASP A 111 5.32 0.95 8.31
N ARG A 112 4.82 0.15 7.35
CA ARG A 112 4.31 0.63 6.06
C ARG A 112 5.35 1.39 5.23
N ALA A 113 6.63 1.08 5.42
CA ALA A 113 7.71 1.53 4.56
C ALA A 113 7.99 0.48 3.47
N ARG A 114 8.22 0.94 2.24
CA ARG A 114 8.66 0.11 1.13
C ARG A 114 9.82 0.79 0.40
N VAL A 115 11.01 0.19 0.44
CA VAL A 115 12.13 0.62 -0.41
C VAL A 115 11.79 0.26 -1.85
N VAL A 116 11.75 1.26 -2.73
CA VAL A 116 11.40 1.07 -4.15
C VAL A 116 12.59 1.29 -5.09
N LYS A 117 13.62 2.00 -4.62
CA LYS A 117 14.89 2.13 -5.32
C LYS A 117 16.03 2.25 -4.31
N GLU A 118 17.12 1.55 -4.58
CA GLU A 118 18.37 1.66 -3.84
C GLU A 118 19.52 1.65 -4.86
N ASP A 119 20.32 2.70 -4.84
CA ASP A 119 21.59 2.81 -5.56
C ASP A 119 22.73 2.95 -4.52
N ASP A 120 23.96 3.25 -4.95
CA ASP A 120 25.10 3.40 -4.02
C ASP A 120 24.91 4.55 -3.03
N ARG A 121 24.38 5.68 -3.51
CA ARG A 121 24.24 6.93 -2.73
C ARG A 121 22.81 7.45 -2.67
N TYR A 122 21.84 6.67 -3.13
CA TYR A 122 20.44 7.10 -3.20
C TYR A 122 19.50 6.01 -2.70
N ILE A 123 18.52 6.38 -1.89
CA ILE A 123 17.44 5.51 -1.43
C ILE A 123 16.11 6.22 -1.67
N HIS A 124 15.17 5.54 -2.32
CA HIS A 124 13.78 5.98 -2.40
C HIS A 124 12.89 4.99 -1.67
N VAL A 125 12.10 5.52 -0.75
CA VAL A 125 11.16 4.80 0.09
C VAL A 125 9.76 5.38 -0.10
N GLU A 126 8.77 4.52 -0.23
CA GLU A 126 7.37 4.88 -0.12
C GLU A 126 6.87 4.57 1.28
N PHE A 127 6.21 5.54 1.92
CA PHE A 127 5.49 5.35 3.17
C PHE A 127 4.00 5.50 2.94
N MET A 128 3.21 4.53 3.41
CA MET A 128 1.76 4.64 3.38
C MET A 128 1.24 5.20 4.72
N THR A 129 0.54 6.33 4.67
CA THR A 129 -0.12 6.89 5.84
C THR A 129 -1.32 6.04 6.28
N PRO A 130 -1.51 5.83 7.60
CA PRO A 130 -2.68 5.12 8.10
C PRO A 130 -3.98 5.85 7.74
N LEU A 131 -5.06 5.09 7.64
CA LEU A 131 -6.44 5.52 7.38
C LEU A 131 -6.72 6.07 5.97
N LEU A 132 -5.93 7.03 5.48
CA LEU A 132 -6.13 7.67 4.17
C LEU A 132 -5.39 6.97 3.03
N ARG A 133 -4.49 6.01 3.34
CA ARG A 133 -3.66 5.29 2.37
C ARG A 133 -2.91 6.22 1.40
N LEU A 134 -2.52 7.41 1.86
CA LEU A 134 -1.75 8.34 1.06
C LEU A 134 -0.31 7.87 1.03
N MET A 135 0.27 7.88 -0.17
CA MET A 135 1.68 7.56 -0.38
C MET A 135 2.52 8.81 -0.24
N ASP A 136 3.54 8.70 0.60
CA ASP A 136 4.58 9.69 0.77
C ASP A 136 5.89 9.15 0.22
N ASP A 137 6.54 9.94 -0.62
CA ASP A 137 7.86 9.65 -1.16
C ASP A 137 8.92 10.23 -0.22
N VAL A 138 9.81 9.36 0.27
CA VAL A 138 10.98 9.73 1.05
C VAL A 138 12.24 9.38 0.27
N GLU A 139 13.11 10.36 0.10
CA GLU A 139 14.36 10.23 -0.64
C GLU A 139 15.52 10.53 0.31
N PHE A 140 16.58 9.73 0.21
CA PHE A 140 17.86 9.96 0.87
C PHE A 140 18.95 10.06 -0.20
N TYR A 141 19.82 11.05 -0.05
CA TYR A 141 21.01 11.24 -0.88
C TYR A 141 22.23 11.36 0.03
N ILE A 142 23.19 10.44 -0.13
CA ILE A 142 24.44 10.42 0.62
C ILE A 142 25.45 11.28 -0.14
N ASP A 143 25.71 12.48 0.36
CA ASP A 143 26.70 13.40 -0.17
C ASP A 143 28.08 13.06 0.41
N SER A 144 28.94 12.54 -0.47
CA SER A 144 30.31 12.11 -0.16
C SER A 144 31.23 13.28 0.20
N GLU A 145 31.02 14.43 -0.43
CA GLU A 145 31.89 15.61 -0.32
C GLU A 145 31.61 16.35 0.98
N ARG A 146 30.33 16.52 1.31
CA ARG A 146 29.91 17.25 2.52
C ARG A 146 29.85 16.37 3.76
N LYS A 147 29.95 15.05 3.61
CA LYS A 147 29.72 14.07 4.69
C LYS A 147 28.36 14.25 5.35
N GLU A 148 27.36 14.49 4.51
CA GLU A 148 25.96 14.69 4.89
C GLU A 148 25.03 13.75 4.13
N VAL A 149 23.95 13.33 4.78
CA VAL A 149 22.80 12.72 4.13
C VAL A 149 21.73 13.80 4.00
N HIS A 150 21.49 14.19 2.76
CA HIS A 150 20.34 15.00 2.39
C HIS A 150 19.10 14.12 2.31
N PHE A 151 17.95 14.68 2.67
CA PHE A 151 16.69 13.97 2.57
C PHE A 151 15.54 14.88 2.17
N ARG A 152 14.51 14.25 1.61
CA ARG A 152 13.22 14.86 1.30
C ARG A 152 12.12 13.88 1.69
N SER A 153 11.01 14.39 2.23
CA SER A 153 9.83 13.60 2.56
C SER A 153 8.59 14.39 2.16
N ALA A 154 7.84 13.89 1.17
CA ALA A 154 6.73 14.61 0.55
C ALA A 154 5.59 13.68 0.14
N SER A 155 4.37 14.12 0.42
CA SER A 155 3.16 13.42 -0.01
C SER A 155 2.92 13.57 -1.52
N ARG A 156 2.51 12.49 -2.18
CA ARG A 156 2.04 12.53 -3.60
C ARG A 156 0.79 13.41 -3.73
N THR A 157 -0.05 13.41 -2.71
CA THR A 157 -1.23 14.25 -2.62
C THR A 157 -0.89 15.59 -1.98
N ARG A 158 -1.10 16.68 -2.71
CA ARG A 158 -0.74 18.06 -2.29
C ARG A 158 -1.70 18.70 -1.27
N LEU A 159 -2.78 18.01 -0.90
CA LEU A 159 -3.93 18.59 -0.20
C LEU A 159 -3.81 18.64 1.32
N LEU A 160 -2.95 17.81 1.94
CA LEU A 160 -2.96 17.60 3.39
C LEU A 160 -1.67 18.07 4.06
N HIS A 161 -1.81 18.99 5.02
CA HIS A 161 -0.75 19.40 5.93
C HIS A 161 -0.91 18.68 7.28
N SER A 162 -0.46 17.43 7.38
CA SER A 162 -0.64 16.61 8.59
C SER A 162 0.59 16.57 9.52
N GLY A 163 1.70 17.19 9.11
CA GLY A 163 2.98 17.09 9.81
C GLY A 163 3.61 15.68 9.80
N ALA A 164 2.99 14.70 9.14
CA ALA A 164 3.44 13.31 9.10
C ALA A 164 4.86 13.16 8.53
N ASN A 165 5.19 13.91 7.48
CA ASN A 165 6.52 13.89 6.85
C ASN A 165 7.60 14.37 7.83
N ARG A 166 7.33 15.45 8.58
CA ARG A 166 8.24 15.97 9.60
C ARG A 166 8.44 14.96 10.73
N LYS A 167 7.35 14.44 11.32
CA LYS A 167 7.40 13.45 12.40
C LYS A 167 8.18 12.20 11.99
N ARG A 168 7.96 11.72 10.76
CA ARG A 168 8.70 10.57 10.20
C ARG A 168 10.19 10.85 10.11
N MET A 169 10.58 12.00 9.55
CA MET A 169 11.99 12.33 9.40
C MET A 169 12.67 12.63 10.74
N GLU A 170 11.95 13.17 11.72
CA GLU A 170 12.45 13.34 13.09
C GLU A 170 12.72 11.99 13.76
N GLU A 171 11.83 11.02 13.59
CA GLU A 171 12.03 9.66 14.12
C GLU A 171 13.21 8.95 13.45
N ILE A 172 13.31 9.03 12.12
CA ILE A 172 14.45 8.46 11.38
C ILE A 172 15.75 9.12 11.84
N ARG A 173 15.78 10.45 11.93
CA ARG A 173 16.93 11.21 12.44
C ARG A 173 17.31 10.76 13.85
N ARG A 174 16.33 10.64 14.76
CA ARG A 174 16.57 10.22 16.15
C ARG A 174 17.20 8.83 16.20
N ARG A 175 16.66 7.84 15.48
CA ARG A 175 17.21 6.49 15.41
C ARG A 175 18.60 6.45 14.78
N TYR A 176 18.82 7.26 13.74
CA TYR A 176 20.11 7.32 13.05
C TYR A 176 21.22 7.89 13.95
N LEU A 177 20.92 8.95 14.70
CA LEU A 177 21.87 9.57 15.63
C LEU A 177 22.26 8.65 16.80
N GLN A 178 21.46 7.63 17.12
CA GLN A 178 21.80 6.60 18.10
C GLN A 178 22.80 5.55 17.58
N ARG A 179 23.13 5.59 16.28
CA ARG A 179 24.04 4.68 15.58
C ARG A 179 25.28 5.38 15.03
N GLN A 180 25.58 6.58 15.53
CA GLN A 180 26.74 7.37 15.16
C GLN A 180 27.97 6.98 15.98
#